data_AF-G0VFS1-F1
#
_entry.id   AF-G0VFS1-F1
#
_cell.length_a   1.000
_cell.length_b   1.000
_cell.length_c   1.000
_cell.angle_alpha   90.00
_cell.angle_beta   90.00
_cell.angle_gamma   90.00
#
_symmetry.space_group_name_H-M   'P 1'
#
loop_
_entity.id
_entity.type
_entity.pdbx_description
1 polymer ?
#
loop_
_entity_poly.entity_id
_entity_poly.type
_entity_poly.pdbx_seq_one_letter_code
_entity_poly.pdbx_strand_id
1 'polypeptide(L)'
;MEPVRYKERRKQQMVRFFSATAITLLFTRLLMKRLQVPRYEPGMFQLNHKVPPRTDMKNDIMKAGILTTGMVGGLFSMGLYGYCWTKNISTIRDFRGNLNG
;
A
#
# COMPACT_ATOMS: atom_id res chain seq x y z
N MET A 1 -16.67 29.71 -13.63
CA MET A 1 -16.50 28.25 -13.56
C MET A 1 -17.87 27.65 -13.31
N GLU A 2 -18.42 26.86 -14.22
CA GLU A 2 -19.70 26.20 -13.93
C GLU A 2 -19.56 25.24 -12.74
N PRO A 3 -20.45 25.32 -11.74
CA PRO A 3 -20.34 24.56 -10.49
C PRO A 3 -20.41 23.04 -10.71
N VAL A 4 -20.99 22.59 -11.82
CA VAL A 4 -21.14 21.17 -12.18
C VAL A 4 -19.79 20.54 -12.50
N ARG A 5 -18.98 21.20 -13.34
CA ARG A 5 -17.68 20.67 -13.81
C ARG A 5 -16.65 20.54 -12.69
N TYR A 6 -16.74 21.39 -11.67
CA TYR A 6 -15.88 21.31 -10.47
C TYR A 6 -16.19 20.06 -9.63
N LYS A 7 -17.48 19.78 -9.39
CA LYS A 7 -17.93 18.62 -8.60
C LYS A 7 -17.52 17.30 -9.26
N GLU A 8 -17.65 17.19 -10.57
CA GLU A 8 -17.25 15.99 -11.32
C GLU A 8 -15.75 15.70 -11.23
N ARG A 9 -14.90 16.74 -11.36
CA ARG A 9 -13.44 16.60 -11.24
C ARG A 9 -13.01 16.15 -9.84
N ARG A 10 -13.61 16.74 -8.80
CA ARG A 10 -13.37 16.32 -7.40
C ARG A 10 -13.78 14.88 -7.16
N LYS A 11 -14.89 14.41 -7.76
CA LYS A 11 -15.32 13.01 -7.67
C LYS A 11 -14.31 12.07 -8.31
N GLN A 12 -13.78 12.41 -9.49
CA GLN A 12 -12.75 11.60 -10.16
C GLN A 12 -11.45 11.53 -9.35
N GLN A 13 -10.97 12.66 -8.81
CA GLN A 13 -9.78 12.69 -7.95
C GLN A 13 -9.99 11.88 -6.67
N MET A 14 -11.18 11.99 -6.05
CA MET A 14 -11.55 11.22 -4.87
C MET A 14 -11.55 9.72 -5.16
N VAL A 15 -12.12 9.28 -6.29
CA VAL A 15 -12.13 7.84 -6.65
C VAL A 15 -10.71 7.31 -6.83
N ARG A 16 -9.81 8.05 -7.49
CA ARG A 16 -8.40 7.64 -7.67
C ARG A 16 -7.66 7.53 -6.34
N PHE A 17 -7.83 8.52 -5.47
CA PHE A 17 -7.25 8.49 -4.12
C PHE A 17 -7.81 7.29 -3.33
N PHE A 18 -9.13 7.12 -3.32
CA PHE A 18 -9.78 6.05 -2.58
C PHE A 18 -9.37 4.66 -3.08
N SER A 19 -9.25 4.46 -4.39
CA SER A 19 -8.75 3.20 -4.96
C SER A 19 -7.32 2.92 -4.56
N ALA A 20 -6.44 3.93 -4.58
CA ALA A 20 -5.05 3.77 -4.16
C ALA A 20 -4.97 3.40 -2.67
N THR A 21 -5.71 4.11 -1.81
CA THR A 21 -5.79 3.83 -0.37
C THR A 21 -6.31 2.42 -0.08
N ALA A 22 -7.36 1.97 -0.79
CA ALA A 22 -7.92 0.63 -0.62
C ALA A 22 -6.90 -0.47 -0.96
N ILE A 23 -6.15 -0.29 -2.05
CA ILE A 23 -5.07 -1.20 -2.45
C ILE A 23 -3.96 -1.21 -1.39
N THR A 24 -3.54 -0.04 -0.91
CA THR A 24 -2.55 0.07 0.16
C THR A 24 -2.98 -0.67 1.42
N LEU A 25 -4.21 -0.45 1.89
CA LEU A 25 -4.75 -1.12 3.08
C LEU A 25 -4.80 -2.64 2.89
N LEU A 26 -5.13 -3.12 1.69
CA LEU A 26 -5.13 -4.54 1.37
C LEU A 26 -3.72 -5.13 1.50
N PHE A 27 -2.71 -4.49 0.91
CA PHE A 27 -1.31 -4.93 1.04
C PHE A 27 -0.81 -4.85 2.48
N THR A 28 -1.09 -3.77 3.21
CA THR A 28 -0.74 -3.64 4.63
C THR A 28 -1.40 -4.73 5.47
N ARG A 29 -2.69 -5.05 5.22
CA ARG A 29 -3.40 -6.11 5.96
C ARG A 29 -2.80 -7.48 5.69
N LEU A 30 -2.43 -7.76 4.44
CA LEU A 30 -1.74 -9.00 4.07
C LEU A 30 -0.34 -9.08 4.72
N LEU A 31 0.42 -7.98 4.70
CA LEU A 31 1.74 -7.91 5.33
C LEU A 31 1.65 -8.16 6.84
N MET A 32 0.71 -7.51 7.54
CA MET A 32 0.53 -7.67 8.99
C MET A 32 0.16 -9.12 9.37
N LYS A 33 -0.63 -9.82 8.54
CA LYS A 33 -0.93 -11.24 8.74
C LYS A 33 0.30 -12.13 8.54
N ARG A 34 1.23 -11.74 7.66
CA ARG A 34 2.43 -12.53 7.31
C ARG A 34 3.60 -12.28 8.25
N LEU A 35 3.68 -11.10 8.86
CA LEU A 35 4.70 -10.73 9.85
C LEU A 35 4.49 -11.38 11.23
N GLN A 36 3.37 -12.08 11.45
CA GLN A 36 3.17 -12.87 12.66
C GLN A 36 4.14 -14.05 12.66
N VAL A 37 5.30 -13.85 13.31
CA VAL A 37 6.30 -14.90 13.50
C VAL A 37 5.68 -15.98 14.39
N PRO A 38 5.62 -17.25 13.94
CA PRO A 38 5.18 -18.32 14.82
C PRO A 38 6.17 -18.45 15.98
N ARG A 39 5.71 -18.22 17.22
CA ARG A 39 6.49 -18.57 18.41
C ARG A 39 6.65 -20.08 18.46
N TYR A 40 7.89 -20.56 18.34
CA TYR A 40 8.22 -21.95 18.61
C TYR A 40 8.61 -22.08 20.08
N GLU A 41 7.66 -22.55 20.89
CA GLU A 41 7.92 -22.96 22.28
C GLU A 41 8.00 -24.49 22.31
N PRO A 42 9.21 -25.09 22.34
CA PRO A 42 9.34 -26.54 22.43
C PRO A 42 8.90 -27.02 23.82
N GLY A 43 8.06 -28.05 23.87
CA GLY A 43 7.80 -28.75 25.14
C GLY A 43 9.06 -29.44 25.67
N MET A 44 9.17 -29.61 26.99
CA MET A 44 10.33 -30.20 27.69
C MET A 44 10.86 -31.52 27.09
N PHE A 45 10.00 -32.32 26.44
CA PHE A 45 10.37 -33.61 25.83
C PHE A 45 10.33 -33.63 24.29
N GLN A 46 10.09 -32.48 23.64
CA GLN A 46 10.01 -32.37 22.18
C GLN A 46 11.29 -31.84 21.53
N LEU A 47 12.33 -31.55 22.33
CA LEU A 47 13.57 -30.91 21.88
C LEU A 47 14.30 -31.65 20.74
N ASN A 48 14.16 -32.99 20.67
CA ASN A 48 14.83 -33.83 19.68
C ASN A 48 13.91 -34.37 18.56
N HIS A 49 12.58 -34.35 18.75
CA HIS A 49 11.63 -34.98 17.82
C HIS A 49 10.92 -34.00 16.89
N LYS A 50 10.83 -32.73 17.27
CA LYS A 50 10.15 -31.72 16.46
C LYS A 50 11.19 -30.84 15.79
N VAL A 51 11.41 -31.10 14.50
CA VAL A 51 12.20 -30.19 13.66
C VAL A 51 11.50 -28.82 13.72
N PRO A 52 12.21 -27.73 14.04
CA PRO A 52 11.61 -26.39 14.00
C PRO A 52 11.00 -26.17 12.61
N PRO A 53 9.90 -25.40 12.50
CA PRO A 53 9.26 -25.15 11.21
C PRO A 53 10.33 -24.67 10.22
N ARG A 54 10.57 -25.47 9.19
CA ARG A 54 11.59 -25.19 8.17
C ARG A 54 11.12 -23.95 7.42
N THR A 55 11.71 -22.80 7.72
CA THR A 55 11.47 -21.57 6.98
C THR A 55 12.19 -21.69 5.64
N ASP A 56 11.42 -21.74 4.55
CA ASP A 56 11.98 -21.60 3.21
C ASP A 56 12.39 -20.15 3.02
N MET A 57 13.59 -19.82 3.51
CA MET A 57 14.11 -18.45 3.59
C MET A 57 13.98 -17.69 2.26
N LYS A 58 14.21 -18.36 1.12
CA LYS A 58 14.04 -17.78 -0.22
C LYS A 58 12.59 -17.39 -0.53
N ASN A 59 11.64 -18.28 -0.22
CA ASN A 59 10.22 -18.05 -0.48
C ASN A 59 9.66 -16.97 0.45
N ASP A 60 10.12 -16.94 1.70
CA ASP A 60 9.68 -15.96 2.69
C ASP A 60 10.20 -14.55 2.36
N ILE A 61 11.47 -14.43 1.95
CA ILE A 61 12.04 -13.16 1.48
C ILE A 61 11.30 -12.67 0.23
N MET A 62 11.02 -13.54 -0.74
CA MET A 62 10.30 -13.16 -1.96
C MET A 62 8.89 -12.68 -1.65
N LYS A 63 8.14 -13.39 -0.81
CA LYS A 63 6.78 -13.01 -0.41
C LYS A 63 6.78 -11.69 0.38
N ALA A 64 7.71 -11.52 1.31
CA ALA A 64 7.87 -10.30 2.07
C ALA A 64 8.20 -9.11 1.15
N GLY A 65 9.14 -9.30 0.21
CA GLY A 65 9.53 -8.29 -0.77
C GLY A 65 8.36 -7.82 -1.64
N ILE A 66 7.56 -8.75 -2.18
CA ILE A 66 6.40 -8.38 -3.01
C ILE A 66 5.37 -7.58 -2.20
N LEU A 67 5.08 -8.01 -0.96
CA LEU A 67 4.12 -7.33 -0.10
C LEU A 67 4.61 -5.95 0.34
N THR A 68 5.89 -5.80 0.64
CA THR A 68 6.48 -4.51 1.02
C THR A 68 6.53 -3.56 -0.17
N THR A 69 6.95 -4.02 -1.35
CA THR A 69 6.93 -3.19 -2.57
C THR A 69 5.51 -2.75 -2.91
N GLY A 70 4.52 -3.65 -2.82
CA GLY A 70 3.11 -3.30 -3.03
C GLY A 70 2.59 -2.27 -2.02
N MET A 71 2.96 -2.41 -0.75
CA MET A 71 2.60 -1.46 0.30
C MET A 71 3.25 -0.08 0.07
N VAL A 72 4.55 -0.03 -0.20
CA VAL A 72 5.29 1.22 -0.44
C VAL A 72 4.79 1.91 -1.72
N GLY A 73 4.57 1.16 -2.80
CA GLY A 73 3.98 1.67 -4.02
C GLY A 73 2.57 2.23 -3.81
N GLY A 74 1.76 1.55 -3.00
CA GLY A 74 0.44 2.03 -2.58
C GLY A 74 0.51 3.32 -1.77
N LEU A 75 1.41 3.40 -0.77
CA LEU A 75 1.61 4.61 0.05
C LEU A 75 2.06 5.80 -0.80
N PHE A 76 3.00 5.58 -1.72
CA PHE A 76 3.47 6.61 -2.64
C PHE A 76 2.35 7.11 -3.56
N SER A 77 1.59 6.18 -4.15
CA SER A 77 0.44 6.49 -5.00
C SER A 77 -0.65 7.26 -4.24
N MET A 78 -0.96 6.84 -3.02
CA MET A 78 -1.89 7.51 -2.13
C MET A 78 -1.43 8.94 -1.81
N GLY A 79 -0.14 9.15 -1.54
CA GLY A 79 0.45 10.46 -1.33
C GLY A 79 0.31 11.39 -2.54
N LEU A 80 0.64 10.90 -3.74
CA LEU A 80 0.50 11.65 -4.99
C LEU A 80 -0.95 12.02 -5.28
N TYR A 81 -1.88 11.07 -5.20
CA TYR A 81 -3.30 11.35 -5.45
C TYR A 81 -3.92 12.25 -4.37
N GLY A 82 -3.49 12.11 -3.12
CA GLY A 82 -3.89 13.00 -2.02
C GLY A 82 -3.41 14.43 -2.26
N TYR A 83 -2.16 14.61 -2.69
CA TYR A 83 -1.62 15.91 -3.05
C TYR A 83 -2.39 16.54 -4.23
N CYS A 84 -2.62 15.78 -5.30
CA CYS A 84 -3.39 16.24 -6.45
C CYS A 84 -4.84 16.59 -6.09
N TRP A 85 -5.45 15.89 -5.14
CA TRP A 85 -6.81 16.16 -4.67
C TRP A 85 -6.91 17.46 -3.86
N THR A 86 -5.91 17.76 -3.02
CA THR A 86 -5.83 18.99 -2.24
C THR A 86 -5.59 20.21 -3.13
N LYS A 87 -4.72 20.08 -4.14
CA LYS A 87 -4.41 21.16 -5.10
C LYS A 87 -5.40 21.23 -6.27
N ASN A 88 -6.42 20.37 -6.33
CA ASN A 88 -7.38 20.27 -7.44
C ASN A 88 -6.73 20.07 -8.83
N ILE A 89 -5.54 19.46 -8.87
CA ILE A 89 -4.80 19.26 -10.11
C ILE A 89 -5.35 18.00 -10.79
N SER A 90 -5.98 18.17 -11.96
CA SER A 90 -6.60 17.08 -12.72
C SER A 90 -5.86 16.73 -14.01
N THR A 91 -5.04 17.67 -14.50
CA THR A 91 -4.38 17.59 -15.82
C THR A 91 -2.91 17.99 -15.71
N ILE A 92 -2.04 17.41 -16.55
CA ILE A 92 -0.63 17.80 -16.67
C ILE A 92 -0.49 19.30 -17.00
N ARG A 93 -1.44 19.86 -17.75
CA ARG A 93 -1.51 21.31 -18.03
C ARG A 93 -1.72 22.16 -16.77
N ASP A 94 -2.56 21.71 -15.84
CA ASP A 94 -2.80 22.40 -14.56
C ASP A 94 -1.59 22.28 -13.63
N PHE A 95 -0.87 21.16 -13.71
CA PHE A 95 0.38 20.95 -12.97
C PHE A 95 1.49 21.88 -13.48
N ARG A 96 1.70 21.94 -14.80
CA ARG A 96 2.67 22.86 -15.42
C ARG A 96 2.33 24.33 -15.16
N GLY A 97 1.05 24.69 -15.12
CA GLY A 97 0.61 26.04 -14.78
C GLY A 97 0.92 26.44 -13.33
N ASN A 98 0.86 25.50 -12.37
CA ASN A 98 1.28 25.75 -10.98
C ASN A 98 2.80 25.78 -10.80
N LEU A 99 3.55 25.13 -11.68
CA LEU A 99 5.02 24.99 -11.57
C LEU A 99 5.77 26.15 -12.23
N ASN A 100 5.14 26.82 -13.20
CA ASN A 100 5.64 28.00 -13.89
C ASN A 100 5.08 29.32 -13.32
N GLY A 101 4.38 29.27 -12.19
CA GLY A 101 3.80 30.43 -11.50
C GLY A 101 4.66 30.88 -10.34
#